data_AF-A0A5P9FMK0-F1
#
_entry.id   AF-A0A5P9FMK0-F1
#
_cell.length_a   1.000
_cell.length_b   1.000
_cell.length_c   1.000
_cell.angle_alpha   90.00
_cell.angle_beta   90.00
_cell.angle_gamma   90.00
#
_symmetry.space_group_name_H-M   'P 1'
#
loop_
_entity.id
_entity.type
_entity.pdbx_description
1 polymer ?
#
loop_
_entity_poly.entity_id
_entity_poly.type
_entity_poly.pdbx_seq_one_letter_code
_entity_poly.pdbx_strand_id
1 'polypeptide(L)'
;MLLLIAALSVGLFAAAPDARIELAVETVRVTAEKLLDRLPDEIPFVAPGSDAVLTGRVSHIRDGDTLEIGGVPVRFTDLDCPELGTSAGETAKQHLVWAARGRALSCRLTGEMSYDRHLGACTRDDGTRIRDAMRAKGICS
;
A
#
# COMPACT_ATOMS: atom_id res chain seq x y z
N MET A 1 -59.08 8.17 -32.86
CA MET A 1 -59.07 9.64 -32.78
C MET A 1 -57.62 10.07 -32.77
N LEU A 2 -57.19 10.69 -33.88
CA LEU A 2 -55.96 11.47 -34.11
C LEU A 2 -54.60 10.81 -33.79
N LEU A 3 -53.81 10.36 -34.79
CA LEU A 3 -52.86 11.12 -35.66
C LEU A 3 -51.63 11.70 -34.94
N LEU A 4 -50.44 11.25 -35.37
CA LEU A 4 -49.18 11.99 -35.70
C LEU A 4 -48.01 10.97 -35.68
N ILE A 5 -47.61 10.36 -36.80
CA ILE A 5 -46.70 10.81 -37.88
C ILE A 5 -45.29 11.22 -37.41
N ALA A 6 -44.32 10.40 -37.85
CA ALA A 6 -42.94 10.67 -38.32
C ALA A 6 -41.93 11.37 -37.36
N ALA A 7 -40.61 11.30 -37.52
CA ALA A 7 -39.79 10.90 -38.66
C ALA A 7 -38.44 10.35 -38.15
N LEU A 8 -37.89 9.43 -38.94
CA LEU A 8 -36.48 9.05 -38.93
C LEU A 8 -35.64 10.30 -39.27
N SER A 9 -34.66 10.65 -38.45
CA SER A 9 -33.57 11.54 -38.88
C SER A 9 -32.29 11.16 -38.15
N VAL A 10 -31.51 10.31 -38.82
CA VAL A 10 -30.08 10.13 -38.56
C VAL A 10 -29.41 11.46 -38.89
N GLY A 11 -29.11 12.24 -37.86
CA GLY A 11 -28.37 13.49 -37.98
C GLY A 11 -26.88 13.20 -38.20
N LEU A 12 -26.44 13.37 -39.44
CA LEU A 12 -25.06 13.46 -39.87
C LEU A 12 -24.34 14.57 -39.08
N PHE A 13 -23.44 14.22 -38.17
CA PHE A 13 -22.63 15.20 -37.45
C PHE A 13 -21.55 15.76 -38.40
N ALA A 14 -21.77 16.98 -38.89
CA ALA A 14 -20.71 17.79 -39.49
C ALA A 14 -19.80 18.29 -38.34
N ALA A 15 -18.52 17.92 -38.36
CA ALA A 15 -17.53 18.45 -37.44
C ALA A 15 -17.24 19.92 -37.77
N ALA A 16 -17.60 20.83 -36.87
CA ALA A 16 -17.20 22.24 -36.93
C ALA A 16 -15.77 22.39 -36.35
N PRO A 17 -14.87 23.16 -36.98
CA PRO A 17 -13.48 23.27 -36.55
C PRO A 17 -13.30 24.47 -35.61
N ASP A 18 -13.91 24.45 -34.42
CA ASP A 18 -13.63 25.45 -33.35
C ASP A 18 -14.14 24.91 -32.00
N ALA A 19 -13.66 23.74 -31.60
CA ALA A 19 -13.99 23.14 -30.30
C ALA A 19 -13.24 23.87 -29.18
N ARG A 20 -13.84 24.92 -28.61
CA ARG A 20 -13.49 25.33 -27.24
C ARG A 20 -14.04 24.28 -26.30
N ILE A 21 -13.14 23.56 -25.64
CA ILE A 21 -13.48 22.59 -24.60
C ILE A 21 -13.96 23.41 -23.39
N GLU A 22 -15.26 23.66 -23.27
CA GLU A 22 -15.87 24.01 -21.99
C GLU A 22 -15.89 22.74 -21.13
N LEU A 23 -14.77 22.48 -20.46
CA LEU A 23 -14.69 21.46 -19.44
C LEU A 23 -15.65 21.89 -18.32
N ALA A 24 -16.81 21.25 -18.23
CA ALA A 24 -17.77 21.52 -17.17
C ALA A 24 -17.06 21.41 -15.82
N VAL A 25 -17.04 22.52 -15.06
CA VAL A 25 -16.36 22.66 -13.75
C VAL A 25 -16.80 21.56 -12.77
N GLU A 26 -18.01 21.06 -12.94
CA GLU A 26 -18.60 19.96 -12.17
C GLU A 26 -17.82 18.65 -12.33
N THR A 27 -17.37 18.31 -13.54
CA THR A 27 -16.57 17.10 -13.80
C THR A 27 -15.18 17.20 -13.17
N VAL A 28 -14.56 18.38 -13.17
CA VAL A 28 -13.24 18.62 -12.58
C VAL A 28 -13.29 18.47 -11.06
N ARG A 29 -14.34 19.01 -10.41
CA ARG A 29 -14.55 18.89 -8.96
C ARG A 29 -14.62 17.44 -8.51
N VAL A 30 -15.43 16.63 -9.19
CA VAL A 30 -15.61 15.20 -8.87
C VAL A 30 -14.28 14.42 -9.02
N THR A 31 -13.45 14.76 -10.01
CA THR A 31 -12.14 14.13 -10.16
C THR A 31 -11.14 14.54 -9.08
N ALA A 32 -11.15 15.79 -8.64
CA ALA A 32 -10.25 16.30 -7.61
C ALA A 32 -10.60 15.75 -6.22
N GLU A 33 -11.89 15.70 -5.86
CA GLU A 33 -12.36 15.08 -4.60
C GLU A 33 -11.97 13.59 -4.56
N LYS A 34 -12.13 12.87 -5.67
CA LYS A 34 -11.70 11.47 -5.79
C LYS A 34 -10.18 11.28 -5.80
N LEU A 35 -9.42 12.34 -6.08
CA LEU A 35 -7.95 12.34 -6.01
C LEU A 35 -7.46 12.68 -4.60
N LEU A 36 -8.18 13.53 -3.87
CA LEU A 36 -7.95 13.83 -2.46
C LEU A 36 -8.20 12.59 -1.58
N ASP A 37 -9.24 11.80 -1.86
CA ASP A 37 -9.47 10.46 -1.26
C ASP A 37 -8.37 9.42 -1.58
N ARG A 38 -7.42 9.76 -2.47
CA ARG A 38 -6.28 8.90 -2.85
C ARG A 38 -4.94 9.40 -2.30
N LEU A 39 -4.92 10.53 -1.59
CA LEU A 39 -3.72 10.91 -0.85
C LEU A 39 -3.59 9.96 0.33
N PRO A 40 -2.44 9.29 0.53
CA PRO A 40 -2.26 8.45 1.70
C PRO A 40 -2.43 9.35 2.92
N ASP A 41 -3.49 9.10 3.68
CA ASP A 41 -3.72 9.66 5.00
C ASP A 41 -2.41 9.57 5.78
N GLU A 42 -1.94 10.74 6.24
CA GLU A 42 -0.88 10.99 7.22
C GLU A 42 0.15 9.85 7.41
N ILE A 43 1.40 10.07 7.01
CA ILE A 43 2.53 9.20 7.40
C ILE A 43 2.48 9.06 8.93
N PRO A 44 2.23 7.86 9.49
CA PRO A 44 2.11 7.71 10.92
C PRO A 44 3.43 8.10 11.57
N PHE A 45 3.41 9.11 12.44
CA PHE A 45 4.57 9.43 13.26
C PHE A 45 4.55 8.56 14.51
N VAL A 46 5.56 7.73 14.69
CA VAL A 46 5.76 6.94 15.91
C VAL A 46 6.99 7.48 16.62
N ALA A 47 6.81 7.96 17.85
CA ALA A 47 7.93 8.45 18.64
C ALA A 47 8.82 7.27 19.12
N PRO A 48 10.16 7.42 19.12
CA PRO A 48 11.02 6.49 19.83
C PRO A 48 10.65 6.41 21.31
N GLY A 49 10.79 5.24 21.93
CA GLY A 49 10.53 4.99 23.34
C GLY A 49 9.08 4.67 23.71
N SER A 50 8.15 4.66 22.75
CA SER A 50 6.75 4.27 23.01
C SER A 50 6.45 2.83 22.57
N ASP A 51 5.89 2.04 23.48
CA ASP A 51 5.22 0.79 23.15
C ASP A 51 3.92 1.11 22.41
N ALA A 52 3.90 0.86 21.10
CA ALA A 52 2.78 1.18 20.22
C ALA A 52 2.42 -0.01 19.33
N VAL A 53 1.18 -0.02 18.83
CA VAL A 53 0.75 -0.97 17.81
C VAL A 53 0.56 -0.21 16.51
N LEU A 54 1.46 -0.44 15.56
CA LEU A 54 1.40 0.10 14.21
C LEU A 54 0.59 -0.85 13.33
N THR A 55 -0.48 -0.35 12.70
CA THR A 55 -1.33 -1.16 11.83
C THR A 55 -1.42 -0.56 10.44
N GLY A 56 -1.51 -1.42 9.43
CA GLY A 56 -1.71 -0.97 8.05
C GLY A 56 -1.19 -1.96 7.02
N ARG A 57 -1.27 -1.57 5.75
CA ARG A 57 -0.65 -2.33 4.66
C ARG A 57 0.84 -2.00 4.58
N VAL A 58 1.62 -2.99 4.17
CA VAL A 58 3.03 -2.78 3.87
C VAL A 58 3.17 -1.82 2.69
N SER A 59 3.88 -0.71 2.91
CA SER A 59 4.20 0.28 1.89
C SER A 59 5.49 -0.05 1.14
N HIS A 60 6.45 -0.68 1.82
CA HIS A 60 7.75 -1.01 1.26
C HIS A 60 8.41 -2.18 2.03
N ILE A 61 9.19 -3.01 1.33
CA ILE A 61 10.04 -4.04 1.94
C ILE A 61 11.49 -3.65 1.72
N ARG A 62 12.23 -3.42 2.81
CA ARG A 62 13.64 -3.04 2.74
C ARG A 62 14.51 -4.27 2.49
N ASP A 63 14.42 -5.29 3.34
CA ASP A 63 15.19 -6.54 3.30
C ASP A 63 14.36 -7.74 3.83
N GLY A 64 15.00 -8.82 4.28
CA GLY A 64 14.33 -10.03 4.78
C GLY A 64 13.73 -9.90 6.19
N ASP A 65 14.16 -8.93 6.99
CA ASP A 65 13.72 -8.73 8.37
C ASP A 65 13.15 -7.33 8.67
N THR A 66 13.07 -6.49 7.64
CA THR A 66 12.61 -5.11 7.74
C THR A 66 11.58 -4.75 6.67
N LEU A 67 10.43 -4.23 7.11
CA LEU A 67 9.36 -3.70 6.27
C LEU A 67 8.93 -2.29 6.71
N GLU A 68 8.12 -1.62 5.91
CA GLU A 68 7.51 -0.34 6.25
C GLU A 68 5.99 -0.41 6.19
N ILE A 69 5.31 0.22 7.15
CA ILE A 69 3.86 0.48 7.13
C ILE A 69 3.68 1.99 7.12
N GLY A 70 3.07 2.52 6.05
CA GLY A 70 2.90 3.97 5.89
C GLY A 70 4.22 4.74 5.90
N GLY A 71 5.34 4.12 5.50
CA GLY A 71 6.67 4.73 5.54
C GLY A 71 7.39 4.63 6.89
N VAL A 72 6.78 4.03 7.92
CA VAL A 72 7.44 3.74 9.20
C VAL A 72 8.15 2.40 9.11
N PRO A 73 9.50 2.35 9.16
CA PRO A 73 10.24 1.11 9.10
C PRO A 73 10.19 0.34 10.43
N VAL A 74 9.93 -0.96 10.33
CA VAL A 74 9.88 -1.92 11.43
C VAL A 74 10.87 -3.04 11.12
N ARG A 75 11.88 -3.19 11.98
CA ARG A 75 12.79 -4.34 12.00
C ARG A 75 12.28 -5.37 13.02
N PHE A 76 12.23 -6.63 12.61
CA PHE A 76 11.75 -7.70 13.48
C PHE A 76 12.78 -8.03 14.57
N THR A 77 12.40 -7.96 15.84
CA THR A 77 13.34 -8.17 16.97
C THR A 77 13.84 -9.59 17.08
N ASP A 78 12.99 -10.54 16.74
CA ASP A 78 13.23 -11.94 16.98
C ASP A 78 13.76 -12.67 15.71
N LEU A 79 13.84 -12.02 14.53
CA LEU A 79 14.14 -12.64 13.22
C LEU A 79 15.49 -12.15 12.71
N ASP A 80 16.30 -13.07 12.22
CA ASP A 80 17.55 -12.74 11.52
C ASP A 80 17.50 -13.34 10.12
N CYS A 81 17.80 -12.53 9.11
CA CYS A 81 17.78 -12.97 7.71
C CYS A 81 19.12 -12.63 7.02
N PRO A 82 19.52 -13.39 5.99
CA PRO A 82 20.72 -13.08 5.21
C PRO A 82 20.67 -11.67 4.62
N GLU A 83 21.82 -11.00 4.62
CA GLU A 83 21.97 -9.64 4.14
C GLU A 83 21.74 -9.51 2.63
N LEU A 84 21.25 -8.34 2.22
CA LEU A 84 21.11 -7.96 0.81
C LEU A 84 22.44 -8.00 0.07
N GLY A 85 22.38 -8.13 -1.26
CA GLY A 85 23.57 -8.31 -2.09
C GLY A 85 24.09 -9.75 -2.11
N THR A 86 23.47 -10.66 -1.35
CA THR A 86 23.64 -12.11 -1.48
C THR A 86 22.42 -12.74 -2.12
N SER A 87 22.57 -13.89 -2.78
CA SER A 87 21.43 -14.63 -3.36
C SER A 87 20.39 -15.04 -2.30
N ALA A 88 20.86 -15.40 -1.10
CA ALA A 88 20.00 -15.76 0.03
C ALA A 88 19.22 -14.56 0.55
N GLY A 89 19.85 -13.38 0.65
CA GLY A 89 19.18 -12.14 1.09
C GLY A 89 18.12 -11.67 0.12
N GLU A 90 18.40 -11.72 -1.19
CA GLU A 90 17.38 -11.41 -2.20
C GLU A 90 16.20 -12.39 -2.16
N THR A 91 16.47 -13.66 -1.87
CA THR A 91 15.42 -14.68 -1.69
C THR A 91 14.59 -14.40 -0.43
N ALA A 92 15.23 -14.03 0.68
CA ALA A 92 14.55 -13.65 1.92
C ALA A 92 13.64 -12.43 1.70
N LYS A 93 14.14 -11.38 1.05
CA LYS A 93 13.36 -10.19 0.70
C LYS A 93 12.11 -10.55 -0.12
N GLN A 94 12.27 -11.36 -1.17
CA GLN A 94 11.14 -11.80 -1.99
C GLN A 94 10.14 -12.63 -1.19
N HIS A 95 10.62 -13.49 -0.30
CA HIS A 95 9.74 -14.28 0.56
C HIS A 95 8.94 -13.40 1.53
N LEU A 96 9.54 -12.32 2.06
CA LEU A 96 8.81 -11.35 2.88
C LEU A 96 7.75 -10.59 2.08
N VAL A 97 8.04 -10.21 0.82
CA VAL A 97 7.04 -9.64 -0.10
C VAL A 97 5.84 -10.57 -0.24
N TRP A 98 6.08 -11.87 -0.44
CA TRP A 98 5.00 -12.86 -0.52
C TRP A 98 4.25 -13.04 0.80
N ALA A 99 4.97 -13.08 1.92
CA ALA A 99 4.38 -13.22 3.24
C ALA A 99 3.49 -12.02 3.61
N ALA A 100 3.80 -10.80 3.15
CA ALA A 100 3.00 -9.61 3.41
C ALA A 100 1.90 -9.34 2.37
N ARG A 101 1.91 -10.02 1.22
CA ARG A 101 1.11 -9.65 0.05
C ARG A 101 -0.39 -9.60 0.33
N GLY A 102 -1.00 -8.46 0.01
CA GLY A 102 -2.45 -8.26 0.02
C GLY A 102 -3.08 -8.15 1.41
N ARG A 103 -2.28 -8.22 2.48
CA ARG A 103 -2.74 -8.32 3.87
C ARG A 103 -2.40 -7.05 4.64
N ALA A 104 -3.22 -6.73 5.64
CA ALA A 104 -2.83 -5.76 6.65
C ALA A 104 -2.01 -6.46 7.73
N LEU A 105 -1.05 -5.73 8.30
CA LEU A 105 -0.25 -6.19 9.43
C LEU A 105 -0.58 -5.37 10.67
N SER A 106 -0.39 -5.99 11.82
CA SER A 106 -0.35 -5.37 13.13
C SER A 106 1.02 -5.64 13.74
N CYS A 107 1.81 -4.58 13.92
CA CYS A 107 3.17 -4.62 14.43
C CYS A 107 3.19 -4.04 15.84
N ARG A 108 3.49 -4.89 16.84
CA ARG A 108 3.74 -4.44 18.21
C ARG A 108 5.18 -3.99 18.32
N LEU A 109 5.37 -2.70 18.56
CA LEU A 109 6.68 -2.06 18.71
C LEU A 109 7.12 -2.14 20.18
N THR A 110 8.43 -2.23 20.40
CA THR A 110 9.04 -2.32 21.74
C THR A 110 9.46 -0.97 22.33
N GLY A 111 9.20 0.13 21.62
CA GLY A 111 9.77 1.44 21.90
C GLY A 111 11.26 1.59 21.54
N GLU A 112 12.00 0.51 21.33
CA GLU A 112 13.41 0.57 20.96
C GLU A 112 13.61 0.85 19.47
N MET A 113 14.79 1.38 19.13
CA MET A 113 15.20 1.71 17.76
C MET A 113 16.49 1.01 17.38
N SER A 114 16.59 0.61 16.11
CA SER A 114 17.85 0.27 15.45
C SER A 114 18.05 1.22 14.29
N TYR A 115 18.94 2.20 14.46
CA TYR A 115 19.11 3.33 13.54
C TYR A 115 17.79 4.06 13.31
N ASP A 116 17.26 4.03 12.09
CA ASP A 116 16.01 4.66 11.69
C ASP A 116 14.79 3.73 11.83
N ARG A 117 14.97 2.51 12.33
CA ARG A 117 13.93 1.45 12.35
C ARG A 117 13.40 1.23 13.75
N HIS A 118 12.08 1.15 13.87
CA HIS A 118 11.45 0.66 15.10
C HIS A 118 11.65 -0.84 15.24
N LEU A 119 11.95 -1.27 16.46
CA LEU A 119 12.01 -2.69 16.79
C LEU A 119 10.62 -3.21 17.16
N GLY A 120 10.22 -4.37 16.61
CA GLY A 120 8.92 -4.94 16.91
C GLY A 120 8.66 -6.33 16.34
N ALA A 121 7.43 -6.81 16.51
CA ALA A 121 6.95 -8.07 15.95
C ALA A 121 5.61 -7.87 15.23
N CYS A 122 5.48 -8.44 14.03
CA CYS A 122 4.32 -8.23 13.15
C CYS A 122 3.50 -9.51 12.92
N THR A 123 2.19 -9.33 12.90
CA THR A 123 1.20 -10.39 12.67
C THR A 123 0.24 -9.96 11.57
N ARG A 124 -0.12 -10.89 10.69
CA ARG A 124 -1.13 -10.69 9.65
C ARG A 124 -2.54 -10.65 10.24
N ASP A 125 -3.48 -10.11 9.47
CA ASP A 125 -4.91 -10.14 9.79
C ASP A 125 -5.47 -11.55 10.06
N ASP A 126 -4.88 -12.59 9.47
CA ASP A 126 -5.24 -14.01 9.69
C ASP A 126 -4.57 -14.64 10.93
N GLY A 127 -3.84 -13.85 11.72
CA GLY A 127 -3.14 -14.31 12.93
C GLY A 127 -1.76 -14.93 12.67
N THR A 128 -1.34 -15.10 11.42
CA THR A 128 -0.01 -15.63 11.10
C THR A 128 1.07 -14.62 11.47
N ARG A 129 2.03 -15.02 12.32
CA ARG A 129 3.22 -14.20 12.61
C ARG A 129 4.13 -14.17 11.38
N ILE A 130 4.59 -12.98 11.00
CA ILE A 130 5.51 -12.83 9.86
C ILE A 130 6.79 -13.65 10.08
N ARG A 131 7.31 -13.67 11.31
CA ARG A 131 8.36 -14.59 11.75
C ARG A 131 8.19 -16.01 11.24
N ASP A 132 7.05 -16.60 11.56
CA ASP A 132 6.82 -18.04 11.35
C ASP A 132 6.74 -18.32 9.84
N ALA A 133 6.09 -17.41 9.10
CA ALA A 133 6.07 -17.46 7.65
C ALA A 133 7.47 -17.36 7.05
N MET A 134 8.34 -16.50 7.58
CA MET A 134 9.71 -16.32 7.11
C MET A 134 10.60 -17.54 7.41
N ARG A 135 10.50 -18.10 8.62
CA ARG A 135 11.25 -19.29 9.02
C ARG A 135 10.82 -20.56 8.31
N ALA A 136 9.58 -20.65 7.82
CA ALA A 136 9.07 -21.83 7.13
C ALA A 136 9.89 -22.24 5.88
N LYS A 137 10.69 -21.34 5.31
CA LYS A 137 11.61 -21.63 4.20
C LYS A 137 13.02 -22.03 4.63
N GLY A 138 13.36 -21.91 5.91
CA GLY A 138 14.71 -22.17 6.42
C GLY A 138 15.78 -21.18 5.96
N ILE A 139 15.38 -20.02 5.43
CA ILE A 139 16.32 -18.97 4.98
C ILE A 139 16.70 -18.05 6.14
N CYS A 140 15.74 -17.75 7.02
CA CYS A 140 15.91 -16.87 8.18
C CYS A 140 15.87 -17.68 9.47
N SER A 141 16.53 -17.18 10.51
CA SER A 141 16.71 -17.84 11.82
C SER A 141 16.12 -17.12 13.01
#